data_AF-A0A4R3EDS0-F1
#
_entry.id   AF-A0A4R3EDS0-F1
#
_cell.length_a   1.000
_cell.length_b   1.000
_cell.length_c   1.000
_cell.angle_alpha   90.00
_cell.angle_beta   90.00
_cell.angle_gamma   90.00
#
_symmetry.space_group_name_H-M   'P 1'
#
loop_
_entity.id
_entity.type
_entity.pdbx_description
1 polymer ?
#
loop_
_entity_poly.entity_id
_entity_poly.type
_entity_poly.pdbx_seq_one_letter_code
_entity_poly.pdbx_strand_id
1 'polypeptide(L)'
;MSEKKPYKTTASAGFFVAGQRVPSLSDEDGVRIPKVGHILYLTDEEAKYELLQQSIEPADQAVEPTPLAPPTPATKAKRGKAA
;
A
#
# COMPACT_ATOMS: atom_id res chain seq x y z
N MET A 1 17.73 18.00 -0.34
CA MET A 1 17.07 16.69 -0.15
C MET A 1 15.69 16.83 -0.74
N SER A 2 15.35 16.08 -1.79
CA SER A 2 14.00 16.09 -2.34
C SER A 2 13.07 15.39 -1.35
N GLU A 3 12.00 16.08 -0.96
CA GLU A 3 10.99 15.52 -0.06
C GLU A 3 10.27 14.36 -0.76
N LYS A 4 10.10 13.24 -0.04
CA LYS A 4 9.37 12.09 -0.55
C LYS A 4 7.91 12.23 -0.17
N LYS A 5 7.03 12.13 -1.16
CA LYS A 5 5.57 12.18 -0.99
C LYS A 5 4.99 10.77 -1.11
N PRO A 6 3.87 10.50 -0.42
CA PRO A 6 3.19 9.21 -0.53
C PRO A 6 2.40 9.15 -1.85
N TYR A 7 2.61 8.07 -2.59
CA TYR A 7 1.89 7.73 -3.82
C TYR A 7 1.34 6.31 -3.71
N LYS A 8 0.14 6.07 -4.22
CA LYS A 8 -0.48 4.74 -4.27
C LYS A 8 -0.31 4.15 -5.67
N THR A 9 0.00 2.85 -5.76
CA THR A 9 0.04 2.12 -7.02
C THR A 9 -1.36 1.89 -7.57
N THR A 10 -1.50 1.94 -8.89
CA THR A 10 -2.77 1.67 -9.60
C THR A 10 -2.79 0.27 -10.20
N ALA A 11 -3.89 -0.09 -10.88
CA ALA A 11 -3.99 -1.32 -11.67
C ALA A 11 -3.05 -1.33 -12.89
N SER A 12 -2.59 -0.17 -13.33
CA SER A 12 -1.63 -0.02 -14.42
C SER A 12 -0.18 -0.13 -13.94
N ALA A 13 0.06 -0.17 -12.62
CA ALA A 13 1.39 -0.30 -12.07
C ALA A 13 2.03 -1.64 -12.45
N GLY A 14 3.35 -1.64 -12.69
CA GLY A 14 4.13 -2.86 -12.82
C GLY A 14 4.55 -3.44 -11.46
N PHE A 15 5.40 -4.47 -11.50
CA PHE A 15 6.07 -5.01 -10.30
C PHE A 15 7.14 -4.07 -9.72
N PHE A 16 7.54 -3.07 -10.49
CA PHE A 16 8.50 -2.05 -10.10
C PHE A 16 7.98 -0.68 -10.55
N VAL A 17 8.06 0.30 -9.65
CA VAL A 17 7.63 1.68 -9.86
C VAL A 17 8.77 2.58 -9.38
N ALA A 18 9.34 3.40 -10.26
CA ALA A 18 10.50 4.24 -9.97
C ALA A 18 11.65 3.49 -9.25
N GLY A 19 11.88 2.23 -9.63
CA GLY A 19 12.92 1.38 -9.02
C GLY A 19 12.54 0.76 -7.67
N GLN A 20 11.37 1.06 -7.10
CA GLN A 20 10.84 0.42 -5.89
C GLN A 20 10.01 -0.82 -6.26
N ARG A 21 10.20 -1.90 -5.51
CA ARG A 21 9.47 -3.16 -5.73
C ARG A 21 8.06 -3.07 -5.17
N VAL A 22 7.06 -3.30 -6.01
CA VAL A 22 5.66 -3.42 -5.61
C VAL A 22 5.39 -4.88 -5.22
N PRO A 23 4.80 -5.16 -4.05
CA PRO A 23 4.37 -6.50 -3.68
C PRO A 23 3.41 -7.07 -4.73
N SER A 24 3.48 -8.36 -5.01
CA SER A 24 2.53 -9.04 -5.89
C SER A 24 1.56 -9.91 -5.12
N LEU A 25 0.37 -10.06 -5.67
CA LEU A 25 -0.66 -10.99 -5.21
C LEU A 25 -0.89 -12.03 -6.31
N SER A 26 -1.25 -13.24 -5.93
CA SER A 26 -1.75 -14.23 -6.87
C SER A 26 -3.26 -14.05 -7.01
N ASP A 27 -3.73 -13.91 -8.23
CA ASP A 27 -5.16 -13.86 -8.55
C ASP A 27 -5.79 -15.27 -8.53
N GLU A 28 -7.11 -15.38 -8.74
CA GLU A 28 -7.83 -16.66 -8.70
C GLU A 28 -7.32 -17.66 -9.74
N ASP A 29 -6.81 -17.17 -10.87
CA ASP A 29 -6.17 -17.96 -11.93
C ASP A 29 -4.69 -18.33 -11.65
N GLY A 30 -4.15 -17.97 -10.48
CA GLY A 30 -2.75 -18.21 -10.12
C GLY A 30 -1.76 -17.27 -10.83
N VAL A 31 -2.25 -16.28 -11.58
CA VAL A 31 -1.43 -15.24 -12.21
C VAL A 31 -0.95 -14.26 -11.14
N ARG A 32 0.34 -13.94 -11.15
CA ARG A 32 0.89 -12.91 -10.27
C ARG A 32 0.58 -11.53 -10.85
N ILE A 33 -0.14 -10.71 -10.10
CA ILE A 33 -0.43 -9.32 -10.42
C ILE A 33 0.17 -8.40 -9.34
N PRO A 34 0.62 -7.19 -9.71
CA PRO A 34 1.10 -6.21 -8.74
C PRO A 34 -0.04 -5.75 -7.83
N LYS A 35 0.28 -5.53 -6.55
CA LYS A 35 -0.69 -5.09 -5.55
C LYS A 35 -1.09 -3.64 -5.82
N VAL A 36 -2.36 -3.46 -6.18
CA VAL A 36 -3.00 -2.16 -6.32
C VAL A 36 -3.19 -1.52 -4.94
N GLY A 37 -2.98 -0.21 -4.83
CA GLY A 37 -3.12 0.56 -3.60
C GLY A 37 -1.94 0.45 -2.65
N HIS A 38 -0.79 -0.06 -3.10
CA HIS A 38 0.43 -0.06 -2.30
C HIS A 38 1.03 1.34 -2.22
N ILE A 39 1.37 1.79 -1.01
CA ILE A 39 1.95 3.12 -0.78
C ILE A 39 3.45 3.08 -0.99
N LEU A 40 3.93 3.93 -1.90
CA LEU A 40 5.33 4.18 -2.20
C LEU A 40 5.67 5.62 -1.80
N TYR A 41 6.87 5.82 -1.27
CA TYR A 41 7.38 7.15 -0.95
C TYR A 41 8.38 7.55 -2.02
N LEU A 42 7.95 8.42 -2.93
CA LEU A 42 8.71 8.85 -4.10
C LEU A 42 8.94 10.35 -4.06
N THR A 43 10.06 10.79 -4.61
CA THR A 43 10.29 12.21 -4.91
C THR A 43 9.44 12.66 -6.10
N ASP A 44 9.24 13.96 -6.27
CA ASP A 44 8.52 14.49 -7.45
C ASP A 44 9.19 14.08 -8.78
N GLU A 45 10.51 13.95 -8.80
CA GLU A 45 11.25 13.51 -10.00
C GLU A 45 10.99 12.03 -10.33
N GLU A 46 10.99 11.16 -9.31
CA GLU A 46 10.67 9.73 -9.44
C GLU A 46 9.20 9.53 -9.84
N ALA A 47 8.29 10.29 -9.24
CA ALA A 47 6.85 10.18 -9.48
C ALA A 47 6.42 10.76 -10.83
N LYS A 48 7.20 11.69 -11.42
CA LYS A 48 6.82 12.41 -12.65
C LYS A 48 6.45 11.46 -13.80
N TYR A 49 7.28 10.46 -14.05
CA TYR A 49 7.06 9.52 -15.15
C TYR A 49 5.96 8.51 -14.82
N GLU A 50 5.90 8.05 -13.57
CA GLU A 50 4.92 7.08 -13.11
C GLU A 50 3.50 7.67 -13.08
N LEU A 51 3.36 8.95 -12.69
CA LEU A 51 2.10 9.70 -12.76
C LEU A 51 1.64 9.88 -14.22
N LEU A 52 2.57 10.17 -15.13
CA LEU A 52 2.27 10.32 -16.55
C LEU A 52 1.80 8.99 -17.16
N GLN A 53 2.37 7.87 -16.72
CA GLN A 53 1.98 6.52 -17.13
C GLN A 53 0.73 6.00 -16.40
N GLN A 54 0.17 6.79 -15.48
CA GLN A 54 -0.94 6.38 -14.62
C GLN A 54 -0.65 5.11 -13.79
N SER A 55 0.63 4.80 -13.58
CA SER A 55 1.11 3.69 -12.72
C SER A 55 0.93 4.00 -11.24
N ILE A 56 0.91 5.28 -10.88
CA ILE A 56 0.67 5.76 -9.52
C ILE A 56 -0.30 6.92 -9.48
N GLU A 57 -0.86 7.16 -8.30
CA GLU A 57 -1.67 8.32 -7.98
C GLU A 57 -1.21 8.94 -6.65
N PRO A 58 -1.43 10.25 -6.42
CA PRO A 58 -1.20 10.86 -5.11
C PRO A 58 -2.02 10.15 -4.04
N ALA A 59 -1.38 9.75 -2.95
CA ALA A 59 -2.09 9.22 -1.80
C ALA A 59 -2.48 10.41 -0.89
N ASP A 60 -3.76 10.81 -0.96
CA ASP A 60 -4.31 11.93 -0.18
C ASP A 60 -4.22 11.71 1.33
N GLN A 61 -4.19 10.44 1.74
CA GLN A 61 -3.83 10.03 3.08
C GLN A 61 -2.39 9.53 3.09
N ALA A 62 -1.52 10.23 3.83
CA ALA A 62 -0.41 9.58 4.50
C ALA A 62 -1.03 8.54 5.44
N VAL A 63 -1.41 7.38 4.89
CA VAL A 63 -1.85 6.25 5.69
C VAL A 63 -0.61 5.93 6.51
N GLU A 64 -0.65 6.29 7.79
CA GLU A 64 0.39 5.94 8.74
C GLU A 64 0.74 4.48 8.47
N PRO A 65 2.02 4.12 8.32
CA PRO A 65 2.38 2.73 8.13
C PRO A 65 1.80 2.01 9.32
N THR A 66 0.68 1.30 9.13
CA THR A 66 0.07 0.51 10.20
C THR A 66 1.23 -0.30 10.72
N PRO A 67 1.71 -0.04 11.96
CA PRO A 67 2.76 -0.87 12.51
C PRO A 67 2.20 -2.28 12.39
N LEU A 68 3.03 -3.21 11.92
CA LEU A 68 2.76 -4.63 12.00
C LEU A 68 2.52 -4.95 13.47
N ALA A 69 1.30 -4.68 13.94
CA ALA A 69 0.84 -5.13 15.22
C ALA A 69 0.82 -6.65 15.05
N PRO A 70 1.50 -7.41 15.94
CA PRO A 70 1.25 -8.84 16.02
C PRO A 70 -0.26 -9.04 16.17
N PRO A 71 -0.86 -10.11 15.62
CA PRO A 71 -2.30 -10.32 15.67
C PRO A 71 -2.74 -10.20 17.13
N THR A 72 -3.43 -9.13 17.46
CA THR A 72 -3.93 -8.93 18.81
C THR A 72 -5.06 -9.95 18.96
N PRO A 73 -4.99 -10.86 19.95
CA PRO A 73 -6.07 -11.82 20.14
C PRO A 73 -7.33 -11.03 20.47
N ALA A 74 -8.41 -11.33 19.75
CA ALA A 74 -9.75 -10.81 20.00
C ALA A 74 -10.08 -10.95 21.50
N THR A 75 -9.90 -9.87 22.26
CA THR A 75 -10.14 -9.87 23.70
C THR A 75 -11.57 -9.44 23.95
N LYS A 76 -12.39 -10.43 24.30
CA LYS A 76 -13.58 -10.39 25.16
C LYS A 76 -14.10 -8.99 25.56
N ALA A 77 -15.34 -8.72 25.16
CA ALA A 77 -16.36 -8.09 26.00
C ALA A 77 -17.58 -9.02 25.95
N LYS A 78 -18.30 -9.37 27.02
CA LYS A 78 -18.76 -8.53 28.14
C LYS A 78 -19.20 -9.43 29.32
N ARG A 79 -18.91 -8.95 30.54
CA ARG A 79 -19.28 -9.49 31.86
C ARG A 79 -20.80 -9.70 32.03
N GLY A 80 -21.20 -10.59 32.93
CA GLY A 80 -22.56 -10.61 33.50
C GLY A 80 -22.81 -11.71 34.53
N LYS A 81 -22.71 -11.36 35.81
CA LYS A 81 -23.00 -12.14 37.03
C LYS A 81 -24.51 -12.29 37.26
N ALA A 82 -24.99 -13.49 37.59
CA ALA A 82 -26.22 -13.78 38.38
C ALA A 82 -26.07 -15.23 38.89
N ALA A 83 -25.79 -15.40 40.18
CA ALA A 83 -26.76 -15.65 41.26
C ALA A 83 -27.20 -17.12 41.26
#